data_AF-A0A2G4H4V6-F1
#
_entry.id   AF-A0A2G4H4V6-F1
#
_cell.length_a   1.000
_cell.length_b   1.000
_cell.length_c   1.000
_cell.angle_alpha   90.00
_cell.angle_beta   90.00
_cell.angle_gamma   90.00
#
_symmetry.space_group_name_H-M   'P 1'
#
loop_
_entity.id
_entity.type
_entity.pdbx_description
1 polymer ?
#
loop_
_entity_poly.entity_id
_entity_poly.type
_entity_poly.pdbx_seq_one_letter_code
_entity_poly.pdbx_strand_id
1 'polypeptide(L)'
;MAAGRRSDADRFRDHRRLQALSTRPWRRRRILAYLEPRTAGVGRLVSRGEIWWAQPPGAKRRPYLVLMRDRVIPHVNAVISIPATRRVRGVRTEVLLDGDDGLETICALQLDRIAVLAHEDFDERICTLSPPRMREVCRALLVATGCA
;
A
#
# COMPACT_ATOMS: atom_id res chain seq x y z
N MET A 1 0.02 -1.01 -47.98
CA MET A 1 -0.14 0.10 -47.01
C MET A 1 -0.47 -0.51 -45.65
N ALA A 2 0.52 -0.63 -44.77
CA ALA A 2 0.37 -1.30 -43.47
C ALA A 2 0.34 -0.24 -42.35
N ALA A 3 -0.79 -0.15 -41.64
CA ALA A 3 -0.93 0.67 -40.44
C ALA A 3 -0.12 0.03 -39.31
N GLY A 4 0.97 0.69 -38.90
CA GLY A 4 1.84 0.25 -37.82
C GLY A 4 1.09 0.25 -36.48
N ARG A 5 0.89 -0.95 -35.91
CA ARG A 5 0.43 -1.14 -34.53
C ARG A 5 1.49 -0.60 -33.58
N ARG A 6 1.20 0.52 -32.91
CA ARG A 6 2.02 1.05 -31.81
C ARG A 6 1.92 0.10 -30.62
N SER A 7 3.05 -0.23 -30.02
CA SER A 7 3.12 -1.11 -28.84
C SER A 7 2.63 -0.38 -27.58
N ASP A 8 2.04 -1.15 -26.66
CA ASP A 8 1.43 -0.68 -25.41
C ASP A 8 2.45 0.02 -24.46
N ALA A 9 3.74 -0.18 -24.71
CA ALA A 9 4.84 0.43 -23.98
C ALA A 9 4.98 1.95 -24.20
N ASP A 10 4.45 2.50 -25.30
CA ASP A 10 4.59 3.94 -25.61
C ASP A 10 3.51 4.82 -24.98
N ARG A 11 2.45 4.24 -24.38
CA ARG A 11 1.43 5.02 -23.66
C ARG A 11 1.89 5.58 -22.31
N PHE A 12 2.95 5.02 -21.74
CA PHE A 12 3.42 5.38 -20.40
C PHE A 12 4.34 6.61 -20.35
N ARG A 13 4.66 7.25 -21.48
CA ARG A 13 5.77 8.21 -21.59
C ARG A 13 5.40 9.70 -21.64
N ASP A 14 4.18 10.10 -21.25
CA ASP A 14 3.81 11.52 -21.16
C ASP A 14 3.68 12.01 -19.71
N HIS A 15 4.82 12.09 -19.01
CA HIS A 15 4.91 12.65 -17.65
C HIS A 15 4.90 14.18 -17.64
N ARG A 16 5.04 14.84 -18.80
CA ARG A 16 5.21 16.31 -18.88
C ARG A 16 3.92 17.06 -18.57
N ARG A 17 2.74 16.45 -18.76
CA ARG A 17 1.45 17.10 -18.45
C ARG A 17 1.05 17.10 -16.98
N LEU A 18 1.59 16.22 -16.13
CA LEU A 18 1.25 16.16 -14.70
C LEU A 18 2.01 17.20 -13.84
N GLN A 19 3.06 17.83 -14.38
CA GLN A 19 3.88 18.80 -13.65
C GLN A 19 3.19 20.18 -13.48
N ALA A 20 2.15 20.47 -14.26
CA ALA A 20 1.57 21.81 -14.35
C ALA A 20 0.45 22.10 -13.33
N LEU A 21 0.08 21.15 -12.48
CA LEU A 21 -0.98 21.32 -11.46
C LEU A 21 -0.40 21.14 -10.05
N SER A 22 0.04 22.23 -9.39
CA SER A 22 -0.10 22.48 -7.94
C SER A 22 1.04 23.31 -7.33
N THR A 23 0.66 24.44 -6.73
CA THR A 23 1.51 25.45 -6.06
C THR A 23 1.62 25.27 -4.54
N ARG A 24 1.56 24.04 -3.99
CA ARG A 24 1.72 23.81 -2.53
C ARG A 24 2.79 22.77 -2.17
N PRO A 25 3.86 23.14 -1.41
CA PRO A 25 5.09 22.34 -1.29
C PRO A 25 4.92 20.93 -0.68
N TRP A 26 4.02 20.75 0.29
CA TRP A 26 3.89 19.46 1.01
C TRP A 26 3.08 18.38 0.26
N ARG A 27 2.42 18.71 -0.87
CA ARG A 27 1.72 17.72 -1.72
C ARG A 27 2.62 17.10 -2.80
N ARG A 28 3.82 17.65 -3.06
CA ARG A 28 4.74 17.14 -4.10
C ARG A 28 5.27 15.73 -3.82
N ARG A 29 5.54 15.38 -2.56
CA ARG A 29 6.21 14.10 -2.22
C ARG A 29 5.36 12.85 -2.42
N ARG A 30 4.01 12.93 -2.38
CA ARG A 30 3.15 11.73 -2.34
C ARG A 30 2.89 11.04 -3.68
N ILE A 31 2.96 11.77 -4.79
CA ILE A 31 2.84 11.19 -6.16
C ILE A 31 4.24 10.91 -6.72
N LEU A 32 5.21 11.78 -6.44
CA LEU A 32 6.55 11.69 -7.02
C LEU A 32 7.45 10.64 -6.37
N ALA A 33 7.22 10.23 -5.11
CA ALA A 33 8.00 9.14 -4.48
C ALA A 33 7.89 7.79 -5.25
N TYR A 34 6.79 7.58 -5.98
CA TYR A 34 6.64 6.45 -6.90
C TYR A 34 7.41 6.61 -8.20
N LEU A 35 7.73 7.84 -8.58
CA LEU A 35 8.28 8.20 -9.88
C LEU A 35 9.79 8.45 -9.85
N GLU A 36 10.40 8.61 -8.67
CA GLU A 36 11.84 8.76 -8.53
C GLU A 36 12.55 7.40 -8.70
N PRO A 37 13.54 7.25 -9.60
CA PRO A 37 14.26 5.99 -9.76
C PRO A 37 14.94 5.55 -8.47
N ARG A 38 14.94 4.23 -8.18
CA ARG A 38 15.73 3.68 -7.07
C ARG A 38 17.21 4.02 -7.28
N THR A 39 17.78 4.85 -6.41
CA THR A 39 19.13 4.56 -5.93
C THR A 39 19.01 3.29 -5.08
N ALA A 40 19.84 2.29 -5.36
CA ALA A 40 19.81 1.00 -4.69
C ALA A 40 20.18 1.14 -3.20
N GLY A 41 19.25 1.61 -2.40
CA GLY A 41 19.27 1.50 -0.95
C GLY A 41 18.70 0.15 -0.53
N VAL A 42 19.32 -0.47 0.46
CA VAL A 42 18.88 -1.70 1.12
C VAL A 42 17.63 -1.40 1.95
N GLY A 43 16.53 -1.03 1.29
CA GLY A 43 15.23 -0.92 1.94
C GLY A 43 14.78 -2.30 2.40
N ARG A 44 14.18 -2.40 3.59
CA ARG A 44 13.59 -3.66 4.07
C ARG A 44 12.58 -4.16 3.04
N LEU A 45 12.79 -5.40 2.57
CA LEU A 45 11.86 -6.02 1.63
C LEU A 45 10.69 -6.57 2.43
N VAL A 46 9.56 -5.89 2.36
CA VAL A 46 8.30 -6.35 2.95
C VAL A 46 7.66 -7.43 2.08
N SER A 47 6.78 -8.23 2.66
CA SER A 47 6.01 -9.26 1.94
C SER A 47 4.50 -9.11 2.15
N ARG A 48 3.72 -9.59 1.19
CA ARG A 48 2.26 -9.62 1.24
C ARG A 48 1.79 -10.39 2.47
N GLY A 49 0.83 -9.82 3.18
CA GLY A 49 0.26 -10.43 4.37
C GLY A 49 1.02 -10.11 5.66
N GLU A 50 2.18 -9.45 5.57
CA GLU A 50 2.87 -8.97 6.76
C GLU A 50 2.25 -7.68 7.30
N ILE A 51 2.22 -7.59 8.63
CA ILE A 51 1.86 -6.38 9.34
C ILE A 51 3.14 -5.77 9.89
N TRP A 52 3.31 -4.48 9.64
CA TRP A 52 4.49 -3.72 9.99
C TRP A 52 4.13 -2.44 10.72
N TRP A 53 4.93 -2.05 11.70
CA TRP A 53 4.98 -0.65 12.11
C TRP A 53 5.54 0.19 10.97
N ALA A 54 4.80 1.23 10.60
CA ALA A 54 5.25 2.19 9.61
C ALA A 54 4.87 3.62 10.00
N GLN A 55 5.70 4.58 9.57
CA GLN A 55 5.50 6.00 9.83
C GLN A 55 5.56 6.80 8.52
N PRO A 56 4.41 6.99 7.86
CA PRO A 56 4.36 7.82 6.66
C PRO A 56 4.74 9.27 6.99
N PRO A 57 5.31 10.03 6.03
CA PRO A 57 5.64 11.44 6.23
C PRO A 57 4.42 12.26 6.66
N GLY A 58 4.56 12.98 7.79
CA GLY A 58 3.48 13.82 8.34
C GLY A 58 2.34 13.04 9.02
N ALA A 59 2.49 11.73 9.24
CA ALA A 59 1.55 10.90 9.99
C ALA A 59 2.23 10.24 11.19
N LYS A 60 1.43 9.84 12.19
CA LYS A 60 1.91 9.08 13.34
C LYS A 60 2.23 7.63 12.95
N ARG A 61 3.21 7.04 13.63
CA ARG A 61 3.54 5.60 13.55
C ARG A 61 2.34 4.75 13.92
N ARG A 62 2.00 3.77 13.09
CA ARG A 62 0.92 2.79 13.33
C ARG A 62 1.16 1.49 12.55
N PRO A 63 0.44 0.39 12.85
CA PRO A 63 0.56 -0.82 12.07
C PRO A 63 -0.06 -0.67 10.68
N TYR A 64 0.54 -1.32 9.69
CA TYR A 64 0.05 -1.42 8.32
C TYR A 64 0.19 -2.85 7.80
N LEU A 65 -0.86 -3.36 7.17
CA LEU A 65 -0.82 -4.61 6.39
C LEU A 65 -0.31 -4.33 4.98
N VAL A 66 0.60 -5.14 4.45
CA VAL A 66 1.04 -5.10 3.06
C VAL A 66 0.13 -5.97 2.17
N LEU A 67 -0.42 -5.39 1.10
CA LEU A 67 -1.33 -6.08 0.17
C LEU A 67 -0.75 -6.36 -1.21
N MET A 68 0.26 -5.60 -1.63
CA MET A 68 0.86 -5.74 -2.95
C MET A 68 1.37 -7.16 -3.18
N ARG A 69 1.21 -7.67 -4.41
CA ARG A 69 1.71 -9.01 -4.77
C ARG A 69 3.24 -9.08 -4.65
N ASP A 70 3.76 -10.15 -4.04
CA ASP A 70 5.20 -10.28 -3.73
C ASP A 70 6.11 -10.12 -4.93
N ARG A 71 5.71 -10.67 -6.09
CA ARG A 71 6.50 -10.58 -7.34
C ARG A 71 6.75 -9.14 -7.82
N VAL A 72 5.99 -8.15 -7.35
CA VAL A 72 6.17 -6.74 -7.73
C VAL A 72 6.94 -5.96 -6.68
N ILE A 73 6.89 -6.36 -5.41
CA ILE A 73 7.47 -5.60 -4.30
C ILE A 73 8.96 -5.26 -4.53
N PRO A 74 9.84 -6.17 -5.01
CA PRO A 74 11.24 -5.84 -5.27
C PRO A 74 11.47 -4.79 -6.37
N HIS A 75 10.47 -4.57 -7.22
CA HIS A 75 10.58 -3.76 -8.45
C HIS A 75 9.87 -2.41 -8.35
N VAL A 76 9.32 -2.06 -7.19
CA VAL A 76 8.66 -0.77 -6.95
C VAL A 76 9.29 -0.04 -5.76
N ASN A 77 9.05 1.26 -5.65
CA ASN A 77 9.55 2.06 -4.52
C ASN A 77 8.60 2.05 -3.33
N ALA A 78 7.32 1.85 -3.62
CA ALA A 78 6.25 1.97 -2.66
C ALA A 78 5.21 0.86 -2.89
N VAL A 79 4.68 0.36 -1.79
CA VAL A 79 3.78 -0.80 -1.76
C VAL A 79 2.40 -0.40 -1.27
N ILE A 80 1.38 -1.04 -1.85
CA ILE A 80 0.00 -0.91 -1.39
C ILE A 80 -0.12 -1.52 0.00
N SER A 81 -0.60 -0.73 0.94
CA SER A 81 -0.77 -1.10 2.34
C SER A 81 -2.07 -0.57 2.94
N ILE A 82 -2.50 -1.17 4.04
CA ILE A 82 -3.74 -0.83 4.76
C ILE A 82 -3.40 -0.49 6.20
N PRO A 83 -3.79 0.69 6.71
CA PRO A 83 -3.58 1.03 8.11
C PRO A 83 -4.48 0.20 9.03
N ALA A 84 -3.94 -0.19 10.17
CA ALA A 84 -4.73 -0.64 11.31
C ALA A 84 -5.12 0.55 12.20
N THR A 85 -6.32 0.50 12.76
CA THR A 85 -6.84 1.49 13.70
C THR A 85 -7.45 0.81 14.91
N ARG A 86 -7.32 1.43 16.09
CA ARG A 86 -8.05 0.97 17.29
C ARG A 86 -9.54 1.33 17.28
N ARG A 87 -9.96 2.23 16.37
CA ARG A 87 -11.37 2.59 16.20
C ARG A 87 -12.05 1.59 15.28
N VAL A 88 -12.74 0.63 15.87
CA VAL A 88 -13.60 -0.35 15.18
C VAL A 88 -14.98 0.28 14.93
N ARG A 89 -15.49 0.21 13.70
CA ARG A 89 -16.78 0.76 13.29
C ARG A 89 -17.81 -0.33 12.95
N GLY A 90 -17.37 -1.57 12.75
CA GLY A 90 -18.25 -2.69 12.43
C GLY A 90 -18.79 -2.66 11.00
N VAL A 91 -18.08 -1.99 10.08
CA VAL A 91 -18.47 -1.93 8.66
C VAL A 91 -17.90 -3.13 7.89
N ARG A 92 -18.51 -3.47 6.75
CA ARG A 92 -18.12 -4.65 5.94
C ARG A 92 -16.73 -4.55 5.30
N THR A 93 -16.14 -3.35 5.29
CA THR A 93 -14.78 -3.08 4.80
C THR A 93 -13.75 -3.12 5.92
N GLU A 94 -14.12 -3.55 7.12
CA GLU A 94 -13.22 -3.74 8.25
C GLU A 94 -12.91 -5.22 8.48
N VAL A 95 -11.65 -5.51 8.81
CA VAL A 95 -11.23 -6.82 9.34
C VAL A 95 -10.67 -6.60 10.73
N LEU A 96 -11.32 -7.19 11.72
CA LEU A 96 -10.88 -7.16 13.12
C LEU A 96 -9.70 -8.12 13.30
N LEU A 97 -8.67 -7.63 13.99
CA LEU A 97 -7.48 -8.38 14.35
C LEU A 97 -7.23 -8.24 15.86
N ASP A 98 -6.69 -9.30 16.46
CA ASP A 98 -6.42 -9.38 17.88
C ASP A 98 -5.13 -10.18 18.18
N GLY A 99 -5.01 -10.66 19.42
CA GLY A 99 -3.84 -11.42 19.90
C GLY A 99 -3.59 -12.71 19.12
N ASP A 100 -4.64 -13.37 18.62
CA ASP A 100 -4.50 -14.61 17.85
C ASP A 100 -3.88 -14.35 16.47
N ASP A 101 -3.99 -13.12 15.99
CA ASP A 101 -3.36 -12.64 14.76
C ASP A 101 -1.94 -12.08 14.98
N GLY A 102 -1.47 -12.05 16.24
CA GLY A 102 -0.15 -11.54 16.62
C GLY A 102 -0.12 -10.05 16.98
N LEU A 103 -1.27 -9.42 17.24
CA LEU A 103 -1.37 -8.00 17.62
C LEU A 103 -1.62 -7.87 19.13
N GLU A 104 -0.83 -7.05 19.83
CA GLU A 104 -0.97 -6.83 21.28
C GLU A 104 -2.30 -6.19 21.69
N THR A 105 -2.95 -5.46 20.77
CA THR A 105 -4.22 -4.77 21.02
C THR A 105 -5.18 -5.04 19.88
N ILE A 106 -6.45 -5.23 20.23
CA ILE A 106 -7.54 -5.31 19.25
C ILE A 106 -7.51 -4.08 18.34
N CYS A 107 -7.53 -4.32 17.03
CA CYS A 107 -7.56 -3.27 16.01
C CYS A 107 -8.33 -3.74 14.78
N ALA A 108 -8.67 -2.81 13.89
CA ALA A 108 -9.31 -3.08 12.63
C ALA A 108 -8.46 -2.57 11.47
N LEU A 109 -8.27 -3.41 10.45
CA LEU A 109 -7.82 -2.99 9.13
C LEU A 109 -8.98 -2.32 8.40
N GLN A 110 -8.77 -1.13 7.86
CA GLN A 110 -9.80 -0.38 7.11
C GLN A 110 -9.51 -0.45 5.61
N LEU A 111 -10.13 -1.38 4.91
CA LEU A 111 -9.80 -1.73 3.51
C LEU A 111 -10.19 -0.64 2.50
N ASP A 112 -11.04 0.31 2.90
CA ASP A 112 -11.38 1.53 2.17
C ASP A 112 -10.30 2.63 2.32
N ARG A 113 -9.34 2.46 3.24
CA ARG A 113 -8.26 3.41 3.53
C ARG A 113 -6.92 2.95 2.98
N ILE A 114 -6.89 2.66 1.69
CA ILE A 114 -5.65 2.26 1.00
C ILE A 114 -4.60 3.36 1.13
N ALA A 115 -3.46 2.98 1.71
CA ALA A 115 -2.25 3.78 1.76
C ALA A 115 -1.22 3.18 0.81
N VAL A 116 -0.27 4.00 0.40
CA VAL A 116 0.89 3.50 -0.30
C VAL A 116 2.12 4.16 0.27
N LEU A 117 3.02 3.31 0.75
CA LEU A 117 4.15 3.69 1.58
C LEU A 117 5.43 3.24 0.91
N ALA A 118 6.46 4.08 1.00
CA ALA A 118 7.78 3.73 0.52
C ALA A 118 8.37 2.61 1.40
N HIS A 119 9.30 1.83 0.86
CA HIS A 119 10.00 0.81 1.65
C HIS A 119 10.64 1.36 2.93
N GLU A 120 11.16 2.59 2.87
CA GLU A 120 11.77 3.30 3.99
C GLU A 120 10.79 3.74 5.09
N ASP A 121 9.48 3.79 4.79
CA ASP A 121 8.47 4.12 5.79
C ASP A 121 8.20 2.95 6.75
N PHE A 122 8.60 1.72 6.37
CA PHE A 122 8.42 0.50 7.17
C PHE A 122 9.62 0.29 8.10
N ASP A 123 9.30 0.13 9.39
CA ASP A 123 10.28 0.05 10.46
C ASP A 123 10.44 -1.39 10.94
N GLU A 124 9.45 -1.91 11.65
CA GLU A 124 9.51 -3.20 12.34
C GLU A 124 8.34 -4.09 11.96
N ARG A 125 8.63 -5.36 11.62
CA ARG A 125 7.59 -6.36 11.35
C ARG A 125 6.96 -6.81 12.66
N ILE A 126 5.64 -6.77 12.73
CA ILE A 126 4.85 -7.25 13.88
C ILE A 126 4.56 -8.74 13.71
N CYS A 127 3.87 -9.11 12.64
CA CYS A 127 3.43 -10.48 12.40
C CYS A 127 3.17 -10.74 10.90
N THR A 128 2.74 -11.96 10.59
CA THR A 128 2.25 -12.34 9.27
C THR A 128 0.86 -12.93 9.43
N LEU A 129 -0.11 -12.39 8.72
CA LEU A 129 -1.49 -12.88 8.78
C LEU A 129 -1.59 -14.29 8.22
N SER A 130 -2.39 -15.11 8.89
CA SER A 130 -2.69 -16.47 8.46
C SER A 130 -3.45 -16.46 7.11
N PRO A 131 -3.39 -17.55 6.33
CA PRO A 131 -4.16 -17.66 5.08
C PRO A 131 -5.68 -17.44 5.25
N PRO A 132 -6.35 -17.93 6.32
CA PRO A 132 -7.75 -17.58 6.61
C PRO A 132 -7.99 -16.08 6.74
N ARG A 133 -7.17 -15.37 7.52
CA ARG A 133 -7.29 -13.91 7.66
C ARG A 133 -7.04 -13.19 6.36
N MET A 134 -6.06 -13.63 5.58
CA MET A 134 -5.83 -13.06 4.26
C MET A 134 -7.01 -13.25 3.31
N ARG A 135 -7.82 -14.31 3.46
CA ARG A 135 -9.08 -14.44 2.71
C ARG A 135 -10.14 -13.44 3.15
N GLU A 136 -10.27 -13.17 4.45
CA GLU A 136 -11.17 -12.12 4.97
C GLU A 136 -10.78 -10.74 4.46
N VAL A 137 -9.48 -10.42 4.49
CA VAL A 137 -8.90 -9.21 3.90
C VAL A 137 -9.28 -9.07 2.42
N CYS A 138 -9.12 -10.14 1.62
CA CYS A 138 -9.49 -10.10 0.20
C CYS A 138 -10.98 -9.84 0.01
N ARG A 139 -11.86 -10.48 0.80
CA ARG A 139 -13.32 -10.26 0.73
C ARG A 139 -13.67 -8.82 1.10
N ALA A 140 -13.11 -8.29 2.18
CA ALA A 140 -13.34 -6.91 2.60
C ALA A 140 -12.85 -5.90 1.56
N LEU A 141 -11.73 -6.19 0.88
CA LEU A 141 -11.23 -5.38 -0.23
C LEU A 141 -12.15 -5.41 -1.46
N LEU A 142 -12.71 -6.58 -1.81
CA LEU A 142 -13.71 -6.68 -2.89
C LEU A 142 -14.95 -5.83 -2.56
N VAL A 143 -15.43 -5.88 -1.32
CA VAL A 143 -16.54 -5.03 -0.85
C VAL A 143 -16.17 -3.54 -0.92
N ALA A 144 -14.96 -3.18 -0.51
CA ALA A 144 -14.49 -1.78 -0.53
C ALA A 144 -14.36 -1.21 -1.95
N THR A 145 -14.02 -2.05 -2.93
CA THR A 145 -13.77 -1.63 -4.32
C THR A 145 -14.97 -1.78 -5.24
N GLY A 146 -15.93 -2.65 -4.90
CA GLY A 146 -17.07 -2.96 -5.78
C GLY A 146 -16.69 -3.70 -7.06
N CYS A 147 -15.44 -4.17 -7.17
CA CYS A 147 -14.97 -4.97 -8.29
C CYS A 147 -15.25 -6.45 -8.00
N ALA A 148 -16.38 -6.96 -8.48
CA ALA A 148 -16.80 -8.35 -8.36
C ALA A 148 -16.75 -9.05 -9.73
#